data_AF-A0A919YCT2-F1
#
_entry.id   AF-A0A919YCT2-F1
#
_cell.length_a   1.000
_cell.length_b   1.000
_cell.length_c   1.000
_cell.angle_alpha   90.00
_cell.angle_beta   90.00
_cell.angle_gamma   90.00
#
_symmetry.space_group_name_H-M   'P 1'
#
loop_
_entity.id
_entity.type
_entity.pdbx_description
1 polymer ?
#
loop_
_entity_poly.entity_id
_entity_poly.type
_entity_poly.pdbx_seq_one_letter_code
_entity_poly.pdbx_strand_id
1 'polypeptide(L)'
;MSNDNNEFPINSYREIVFTNTESNRILEKNKSFSVTWYEEKKSFSSMYEAQEYISSEIYPEILHNYNGYKTTDPQLACSLLFELIKAKTHGFITREVHASIDVIEKKLYYLVWISPE
;
A
#
# COMPACT_ATOMS: atom_id res chain seq x y z
N MET A 1 36.49 13.66 21.13
CA MET A 1 36.58 12.62 20.09
C MET A 1 35.23 11.96 20.03
N SER A 2 34.47 12.30 19.00
CA SER A 2 33.10 11.86 18.76
C SER A 2 33.11 10.44 18.22
N ASN A 3 32.32 9.54 18.79
CA ASN A 3 31.96 8.28 18.15
C ASN A 3 30.46 8.33 17.86
N ASP A 4 30.16 8.64 16.61
CA ASP A 4 28.82 8.65 16.03
C ASP A 4 28.28 7.22 15.98
N ASN A 5 27.26 6.93 16.77
CA ASN A 5 26.45 5.72 16.63
C ASN A 5 25.50 5.94 15.45
N ASN A 6 25.85 5.36 14.30
CA ASN A 6 24.99 5.30 13.10
C ASN A 6 23.74 4.45 13.39
N GLU A 7 22.67 5.10 13.84
CA GLU A 7 21.32 4.55 13.81
C GLU A 7 20.82 4.49 12.36
N PHE A 8 20.74 3.29 11.80
CA PHE A 8 20.19 3.07 10.46
C PHE A 8 18.65 3.19 10.47
N PRO A 9 18.05 3.80 9.43
CA PRO A 9 16.60 4.02 9.38
C PRO A 9 15.81 2.71 9.31
N ILE A 10 14.71 2.67 10.05
CA ILE A 10 13.83 1.51 10.30
C ILE A 10 13.21 0.92 9.02
N ASN A 11 13.26 1.62 7.87
CA ASN A 11 12.71 1.19 6.57
C ASN A 11 13.76 0.68 5.56
N SER A 12 14.98 0.35 6.00
CA SER A 12 15.94 -0.30 5.11
C SER A 12 15.57 -1.78 4.94
N TYR A 13 15.28 -2.18 3.70
CA TYR A 13 15.15 -3.60 3.35
C TYR A 13 16.41 -4.37 3.78
N ARG A 14 16.22 -5.46 4.52
CA ARG A 14 17.29 -6.38 4.92
C ARG A 14 16.84 -7.82 4.70
N GLU A 15 17.72 -8.60 4.10
CA GLU A 15 17.57 -10.05 4.00
C GLU A 15 18.54 -10.69 4.99
N ILE A 16 18.04 -11.56 5.88
CA ILE A 16 18.87 -12.33 6.80
C ILE A 16 18.92 -13.75 6.27
N VAL A 17 20.07 -14.13 5.71
CA VAL A 17 20.32 -15.48 5.21
C VAL A 17 20.85 -16.33 6.35
N PHE A 18 20.03 -17.27 6.84
CA PHE A 18 20.49 -18.32 7.74
C PHE A 18 20.78 -19.59 6.94
N THR A 19 22.04 -20.02 6.94
CA THR A 19 22.41 -21.36 6.46
C THR A 19 22.45 -22.31 7.64
N ASN A 20 21.40 -23.12 7.83
CA ASN A 20 21.47 -24.29 8.69
C ASN A 20 21.13 -25.55 7.88
N THR A 21 21.97 -26.56 8.08
CA THR A 21 22.17 -27.75 7.25
C THR A 21 21.11 -28.84 7.37
N GLU A 22 19.95 -28.59 8.00
CA GLU A 22 18.99 -29.67 8.25
C GLU A 22 17.56 -29.25 7.93
N SER A 23 16.98 -29.91 6.92
CA SER A 23 15.59 -29.84 6.47
C SER A 23 15.25 -28.75 5.45
N ASN A 24 15.38 -29.11 4.17
CA ASN A 24 14.91 -28.36 3.00
C ASN A 24 13.38 -28.23 2.94
N ARG A 25 12.79 -27.45 3.85
CA ARG A 25 11.51 -26.80 3.63
C ARG A 25 11.69 -25.32 3.96
N ILE A 26 12.26 -24.60 3.00
CA ILE A 26 12.11 -23.15 2.93
C ILE A 26 10.61 -22.92 2.77
N LEU A 27 9.91 -22.64 3.86
CA LEU A 27 8.62 -21.99 3.76
C LEU A 27 8.96 -20.56 3.32
N GLU A 28 8.98 -20.32 2.01
CA GLU A 28 9.05 -18.97 1.46
C GLU A 28 7.79 -18.23 1.93
N LYS A 29 7.84 -17.66 3.14
CA LYS A 29 6.77 -16.84 3.72
C LYS A 29 6.63 -15.49 3.00
N ASN A 30 7.46 -15.24 1.98
CA ASN A 30 7.52 -13.98 1.27
C ASN A 30 7.41 -14.24 -0.23
N LYS A 31 6.29 -14.82 -0.67
CA LYS A 31 5.84 -14.50 -2.02
C LYS A 31 5.43 -13.02 -1.96
N SER A 32 6.37 -12.11 -2.18
CA SER A 32 6.08 -10.67 -2.33
C SER A 32 5.00 -10.55 -3.39
N PHE A 33 3.77 -10.33 -2.95
CA PHE A 33 2.64 -10.27 -3.85
C PHE A 33 2.85 -9.07 -4.76
N SER A 34 2.79 -9.29 -6.08
CA SER A 34 2.90 -8.20 -7.03
C SER A 34 1.63 -7.36 -6.93
N VAL A 35 1.77 -6.12 -6.49
CA VAL A 35 0.69 -5.14 -6.50
C VAL A 35 0.64 -4.51 -7.89
N THR A 36 -0.49 -4.65 -8.56
CA THR A 36 -0.84 -3.95 -9.79
C THR A 36 -1.43 -2.59 -9.41
N TRP A 37 -0.64 -1.55 -9.61
CA TRP A 37 -0.98 -0.19 -9.22
C TRP A 37 -1.77 0.55 -10.30
N TYR A 38 -2.86 1.19 -9.89
CA TYR A 38 -3.48 2.28 -10.62
C TYR A 38 -2.82 3.59 -10.19
N GLU A 39 -2.17 4.28 -11.12
CA GLU A 39 -1.55 5.59 -10.86
C GLU A 39 -2.42 6.72 -11.40
N GLU A 40 -2.76 7.67 -10.52
CA GLU A 40 -3.54 8.85 -10.87
C GLU A 40 -2.77 10.12 -10.50
N LYS A 41 -2.91 11.15 -11.34
CA LYS A 41 -2.32 12.49 -11.16
C LYS A 41 -3.37 13.57 -10.89
N LYS A 42 -4.66 13.24 -10.90
CA LYS A 42 -5.72 14.15 -10.46
C LYS A 42 -5.55 14.52 -8.98
N SER A 43 -6.00 15.72 -8.66
CA SER A 43 -6.09 16.24 -7.30
C SER A 43 -7.40 17.00 -7.15
N PHE A 44 -8.01 16.90 -5.98
CA PHE A 44 -9.27 17.56 -5.67
C PHE A 44 -9.10 18.60 -4.58
N SER A 45 -9.97 19.60 -4.59
CA SER A 45 -9.91 20.71 -3.65
C SER A 45 -10.61 20.38 -2.33
N SER A 46 -11.54 19.43 -2.35
CA SER A 46 -12.34 19.04 -1.21
C SER A 46 -12.44 17.52 -1.05
N MET A 47 -12.58 17.10 0.20
CA MET A 47 -12.77 15.70 0.55
C MET A 47 -14.06 15.14 -0.05
N TYR A 48 -15.08 15.98 -0.23
CA TYR A 48 -16.34 15.58 -0.87
C TYR A 48 -16.13 15.17 -2.32
N GLU A 49 -15.44 16.01 -3.12
CA GLU A 49 -15.14 15.69 -4.51
C GLU A 49 -14.26 14.44 -4.63
N ALA A 50 -13.24 14.32 -3.76
CA ALA A 50 -12.39 13.14 -3.69
C ALA A 50 -13.21 11.88 -3.37
N GLN A 51 -14.14 11.95 -2.42
CA GLN A 51 -14.97 10.83 -2.02
C GLN A 51 -15.91 10.38 -3.14
N GLU A 52 -16.59 11.31 -3.80
CA GLU A 52 -17.48 11.02 -4.92
C GLU A 52 -16.69 10.35 -6.06
N TYR A 53 -15.52 10.91 -6.40
CA TYR A 53 -14.66 10.36 -7.44
C TYR A 53 -14.15 8.96 -7.09
N ILE A 54 -13.64 8.75 -5.87
CA ILE A 54 -13.19 7.44 -5.43
C ILE A 54 -14.31 6.42 -5.47
N SER A 55 -15.48 6.75 -4.91
CA SER A 55 -16.60 5.82 -4.78
C SER A 55 -17.14 5.40 -6.14
N SER A 56 -17.17 6.32 -7.10
CA SER A 56 -17.73 6.09 -8.43
C SER A 56 -16.75 5.43 -9.42
N GLU A 57 -15.47 5.81 -9.39
CA GLU A 57 -14.51 5.46 -10.45
C GLU A 57 -13.41 4.53 -9.93
N ILE A 58 -12.71 4.93 -8.87
CA ILE A 58 -11.48 4.25 -8.45
C ILE A 58 -11.77 2.97 -7.66
N TYR A 59 -12.73 3.01 -6.73
CA TYR A 59 -13.04 1.85 -5.90
C TYR A 59 -13.42 0.61 -6.73
N PRO A 60 -14.30 0.69 -7.74
CA PRO A 60 -14.57 -0.43 -8.64
C PRO A 60 -13.32 -0.93 -9.39
N GLU A 61 -12.46 -0.03 -9.87
CA GLU A 61 -11.23 -0.40 -10.58
C GLU A 61 -10.24 -1.16 -9.68
N ILE A 62 -10.10 -0.75 -8.40
CA ILE A 62 -9.25 -1.43 -7.41
C ILE A 62 -9.80 -2.80 -7.00
N LEU A 63 -11.10 -3.07 -7.18
CA LEU A 63 -11.66 -4.39 -6.90
C LEU A 63 -11.53 -5.35 -8.10
N HIS A 64 -11.61 -4.84 -9.32
CA HIS A 64 -11.71 -5.67 -10.53
C HIS A 64 -10.41 -5.79 -11.33
N ASN A 65 -9.72 -4.68 -11.56
CA ASN A 65 -8.63 -4.59 -12.55
C ASN A 65 -7.26 -4.39 -11.91
N TYR A 66 -7.23 -3.78 -10.73
CA TYR A 66 -6.02 -3.48 -9.98
C TYR A 66 -6.14 -4.03 -8.57
N ASN A 67 -5.10 -3.89 -7.76
CA ASN A 67 -5.17 -4.19 -6.33
C ASN A 67 -4.44 -3.12 -5.48
N GLY A 68 -3.89 -2.08 -6.10
CA GLY A 68 -3.31 -0.94 -5.43
C GLY A 68 -3.61 0.37 -6.15
N TYR A 69 -3.66 1.45 -5.40
CA TYR A 69 -3.85 2.81 -5.86
C TYR A 69 -2.72 3.70 -5.35
N LYS A 70 -2.18 4.51 -6.26
CA LYS A 70 -1.06 5.41 -5.99
C LYS A 70 -1.40 6.81 -6.47
N THR A 71 -1.30 7.76 -5.56
CA THR A 71 -1.65 9.16 -5.82
C THR A 71 -0.74 10.11 -5.05
N THR A 72 -0.61 11.34 -5.52
CA THR A 72 0.02 12.43 -4.76
C THR A 72 -1.00 13.23 -3.94
N ASP A 73 -2.30 12.97 -4.11
CA ASP A 73 -3.36 13.65 -3.35
C ASP A 73 -3.75 12.83 -2.10
N PRO A 74 -3.52 13.35 -0.88
CA PRO A 74 -3.91 12.65 0.34
C PRO A 74 -5.42 12.43 0.46
N GLN A 75 -6.25 13.30 -0.12
CA GLN A 75 -7.72 13.19 -0.01
C GLN A 75 -8.21 11.96 -0.76
N LEU A 76 -7.67 11.73 -1.97
CA LEU A 76 -7.98 10.53 -2.76
C LEU A 76 -7.55 9.24 -2.04
N ALA A 77 -6.35 9.24 -1.45
CA ALA A 77 -5.88 8.08 -0.69
C ALA A 77 -6.75 7.80 0.54
N CYS A 78 -7.08 8.84 1.31
CA CYS A 78 -7.96 8.72 2.48
C CYS A 78 -9.35 8.23 2.12
N SER A 79 -9.96 8.77 1.06
CA SER A 79 -11.28 8.35 0.58
C SER A 79 -11.30 6.88 0.16
N LEU A 80 -10.26 6.41 -0.54
CA LEU A 80 -10.19 5.00 -0.94
C LEU A 80 -9.99 4.09 0.26
N LEU A 81 -9.10 4.45 1.18
CA LEU A 81 -8.88 3.70 2.40
C LEU A 81 -10.19 3.58 3.21
N PHE A 82 -10.95 4.66 3.31
CA PHE A 82 -12.26 4.66 3.97
C PHE A 82 -13.23 3.68 3.31
N GLU A 83 -13.38 3.70 1.98
CA GLU A 83 -14.28 2.79 1.26
C GLU A 83 -13.88 1.32 1.47
N LEU A 84 -12.58 1.00 1.41
CA LEU A 84 -12.07 -0.36 1.61
C LEU A 84 -12.30 -0.84 3.05
N ILE A 85 -12.00 0.01 4.05
CA ILE A 85 -12.23 -0.34 5.46
C ILE A 85 -13.73 -0.48 5.76
N LYS A 86 -14.57 0.39 5.18
CA LYS A 86 -16.03 0.29 5.26
C LYS A 86 -16.49 -1.05 4.68
N ALA A 87 -16.04 -1.42 3.49
CA ALA A 87 -16.39 -2.70 2.86
C ALA A 87 -15.93 -3.90 3.68
N LYS A 88 -14.71 -3.85 4.24
CA LYS A 88 -14.17 -4.89 5.12
C LYS A 88 -15.00 -5.05 6.39
N THR A 89 -15.39 -3.93 7.00
CA THR A 89 -16.20 -3.90 8.23
C THR A 89 -17.57 -4.53 8.02
N HIS A 90 -18.18 -4.32 6.85
CA HIS A 90 -19.46 -4.92 6.49
C HIS A 90 -19.34 -6.37 5.97
N GLY A 91 -18.12 -6.89 5.81
CA GLY A 91 -17.87 -8.24 5.31
C GLY A 91 -18.00 -8.40 3.79
N PHE A 92 -18.05 -7.30 3.03
CA PHE A 92 -18.07 -7.36 1.55
C PHE A 92 -16.73 -7.76 0.95
N ILE A 93 -15.64 -7.48 1.65
CA ILE A 93 -14.30 -7.95 1.30
C ILE A 93 -13.65 -8.62 2.51
N THR A 94 -12.93 -9.71 2.27
CA THR A 94 -12.15 -10.45 3.28
C THR A 94 -10.65 -10.17 3.18
N ARG A 95 -10.23 -9.50 2.11
CA ARG A 95 -8.83 -9.17 1.83
C ARG A 95 -8.30 -8.17 2.86
N GLU A 96 -7.01 -8.29 3.19
CA GLU A 96 -6.34 -7.31 4.03
C GLU A 96 -6.17 -5.98 3.29
N VAL A 97 -6.37 -4.87 4.00
CA VAL A 97 -6.27 -3.51 3.47
C VAL A 97 -5.04 -2.87 4.07
N HIS A 98 -4.20 -2.29 3.22
CA HIS A 98 -2.90 -1.72 3.58
C HIS A 98 -2.80 -0.29 3.08
N ALA A 99 -2.03 0.52 3.79
CA ALA A 99 -1.69 1.88 3.39
C ALA A 99 -0.25 2.20 3.76
N SER A 100 0.40 3.01 2.93
CA SER A 100 1.76 3.49 3.15
C SER A 100 1.98 4.83 2.48
N ILE A 101 3.10 5.46 2.81
CA ILE A 101 3.59 6.68 2.19
C ILE A 101 5.00 6.40 1.70
N ASP A 102 5.28 6.81 0.46
CA ASP A 102 6.60 6.66 -0.14
C ASP A 102 7.06 7.99 -0.76
N VAL A 103 8.38 8.17 -0.86
CA VAL A 103 9.00 9.35 -1.47
C VAL A 103 9.78 8.92 -2.69
N ILE A 104 9.22 9.20 -3.87
CA ILE A 104 9.80 8.81 -5.16
C ILE A 104 10.16 10.10 -5.91
N GLU A 105 11.42 10.25 -6.31
CA GLU A 105 11.91 11.43 -7.05
C GLU A 105 11.56 12.77 -6.36
N LYS A 106 11.67 12.81 -5.02
CA LYS A 106 11.32 13.96 -4.17
C LYS A 106 9.83 14.33 -4.17
N LYS A 107 8.94 13.46 -4.66
CA LYS A 107 7.49 13.60 -4.54
C LYS A 107 6.95 12.60 -3.53
N LEU A 108 6.01 13.07 -2.71
CA LEU A 108 5.29 12.26 -1.75
C LEU A 108 4.16 11.52 -2.47
N TYR A 109 4.14 10.20 -2.33
CA TYR A 109 3.09 9.33 -2.85
C TYR A 109 2.38 8.63 -1.71
N TYR A 110 1.06 8.62 -1.78
CA TYR A 110 0.18 7.87 -0.90
C TYR A 110 -0.23 6.59 -1.62
N LEU A 111 -0.01 5.46 -0.94
CA LEU A 111 -0.21 4.12 -1.46
C LEU A 111 -1.30 3.44 -0.64
N VAL A 112 -2.33 2.91 -1.30
CA VAL A 112 -3.41 2.13 -0.69
C VAL A 112 -3.61 0.87 -1.50
N TRP A 113 -3.61 -0.30 -0.88
CA TRP A 113 -3.75 -1.56 -1.62
C TRP A 113 -4.42 -2.66 -0.80
N ILE A 114 -4.93 -3.67 -1.49
CA ILE A 114 -5.51 -4.87 -0.89
C ILE A 114 -4.63 -6.08 -1.16
N SER A 115 -4.58 -7.01 -0.21
CA SER A 115 -3.92 -8.29 -0.43
C SER A 115 -4.63 -9.08 -1.55
N PRO A 116 -3.88 -9.88 -2.33
CA PRO A 116 -4.50 -10.83 -3.25
C PRO A 116 -5.35 -11.86 -2.48
N GLU A 117 -6.31 -12.48 -3.19
CA GLU A 117 -7.08 -13.62 -2.67
C GLU A 117 -6.21 -14.85 -2.40
#